data_AF-A0A5J6V2I9-F1
#
_entry.id   AF-A0A5J6V2I9-F1
#
_cell.length_a   1.000
_cell.length_b   1.000
_cell.length_c   1.000
_cell.angle_alpha   90.00
_cell.angle_beta   90.00
_cell.angle_gamma   90.00
#
_symmetry.space_group_name_H-M   'P 1'
#
loop_
_entity.id
_entity.type
_entity.pdbx_description
1 polymer ?
#
loop_
_entity_poly.entity_id
_entity_poly.type
_entity_poly.pdbx_seq_one_letter_code
_entity_poly.pdbx_strand_id
1 'polypeptide(L)'
;MSTAFRAGFVLVTGAIFVLSAVLDLRTDPTGAGAQLASGWGWPYAILGPLLTALATVILVRDPRQGFGWALAWLGCFWARDCLAQSWVRFAIGYDEALAGSNLALWLLNRAAAFLPVTIALLLLLFPTGRFLAGRWRLASWAATVAMVLAALVIVVAPAYNLPDVAAPAVDVNLGPIDRPEAAKLHAGGRAEAIAKARDAGLGRPT
;
A
#
# COMPACT_ATOMS: atom_id res chain seq x y z
N MET A 1 26.83 -1.11 -16.39
CA MET A 1 25.80 -1.54 -15.42
C MET A 1 25.77 -3.06 -15.42
N SER A 2 26.27 -3.70 -14.37
CA SER A 2 26.50 -5.16 -14.33
C SER A 2 25.20 -5.97 -14.32
N THR A 3 25.24 -7.18 -14.87
CA THR A 3 24.13 -8.16 -14.86
C THR A 3 23.64 -8.48 -13.44
N ALA A 4 24.51 -8.37 -12.44
CA ALA A 4 24.17 -8.52 -11.02
C ALA A 4 23.08 -7.55 -10.55
N PHE A 5 23.09 -6.30 -11.02
CA PHE A 5 22.06 -5.31 -10.68
C PHE A 5 20.69 -5.68 -11.27
N ARG A 6 20.67 -6.37 -12.42
CA ARG A 6 19.43 -6.73 -13.13
C ARG A 6 18.74 -7.94 -12.50
N ALA A 7 19.52 -8.94 -12.09
CA ALA A 7 19.00 -10.09 -11.34
C ALA A 7 18.52 -9.72 -9.92
N GLY A 8 19.01 -8.61 -9.36
CA GLY A 8 18.63 -8.15 -8.03
C GLY A 8 17.12 -7.98 -7.84
N PHE A 9 16.40 -7.49 -8.85
CA PHE A 9 14.95 -7.33 -8.77
C PHE A 9 14.20 -8.66 -8.62
N VAL A 10 14.64 -9.68 -9.35
CA VAL A 10 14.03 -11.03 -9.29
C VAL A 10 14.30 -11.66 -7.93
N LEU A 11 15.52 -11.53 -7.42
CA LEU A 11 15.88 -12.09 -6.11
C LEU A 11 15.11 -11.39 -4.98
N VAL A 12 15.03 -10.06 -5.00
CA VAL A 12 14.28 -9.29 -4.00
C VAL A 12 12.80 -9.63 -4.05
N THR A 13 12.17 -9.60 -5.23
CA THR A 13 10.73 -9.90 -5.33
C THR A 13 10.41 -11.37 -5.07
N GLY A 14 11.32 -12.29 -5.41
CA GLY A 14 11.23 -13.70 -5.03
C GLY A 14 11.32 -13.92 -3.52
N ALA A 15 12.26 -13.25 -2.84
CA ALA A 15 12.35 -13.30 -1.38
C ALA A 15 11.09 -12.73 -0.71
N ILE A 16 10.56 -11.62 -1.23
CA ILE A 16 9.30 -11.04 -0.76
C ILE A 16 8.14 -12.02 -0.94
N PHE A 17 8.03 -12.68 -2.10
CA PHE A 17 7.00 -13.69 -2.36
C PHE A 17 7.06 -14.83 -1.34
N VAL A 18 8.25 -15.39 -1.09
CA VAL A 18 8.42 -16.46 -0.09
C VAL A 18 8.04 -15.97 1.31
N LEU A 19 8.46 -14.75 1.68
CA LEU A 19 8.11 -14.16 2.96
C LEU A 19 6.59 -13.98 3.12
N SER A 20 5.91 -13.43 2.11
CA SER A 20 4.44 -13.30 2.09
C SER A 20 3.75 -14.64 2.29
N ALA A 21 4.19 -15.69 1.59
CA ALA A 21 3.64 -17.03 1.74
C ALA A 21 3.84 -17.59 3.15
N VAL A 22 5.04 -17.44 3.72
CA VAL A 22 5.33 -17.89 5.09
C VAL A 22 4.48 -17.14 6.11
N LEU A 23 4.31 -15.83 5.96
CA LEU A 23 3.47 -15.00 6.86
C LEU A 23 2.00 -15.40 6.77
N ASP A 24 1.46 -15.56 5.57
CA ASP A 24 0.07 -15.98 5.37
C ASP A 24 -0.19 -17.38 5.93
N LEU A 25 0.77 -18.31 5.83
CA LEU A 25 0.67 -19.66 6.41
C LEU A 25 0.75 -19.67 7.95
N ARG A 26 1.39 -18.68 8.56
CA ARG A 26 1.52 -18.54 10.02
C ARG A 26 0.44 -17.67 10.65
N THR A 27 -0.36 -17.00 9.83
CA THR A 27 -1.42 -16.11 10.28
C THR A 27 -2.57 -16.90 10.91
N ASP A 28 -3.07 -16.42 12.05
CA ASP A 28 -4.37 -16.87 12.57
C ASP A 28 -5.50 -16.30 11.69
N PRO A 29 -6.27 -17.15 10.98
CA PRO A 29 -7.33 -16.68 10.09
C PRO A 29 -8.47 -15.97 10.83
N THR A 30 -8.57 -16.14 12.15
CA THR A 30 -9.57 -15.48 13.00
C THR A 30 -9.07 -14.18 13.62
N GLY A 31 -7.78 -13.84 13.48
CA GLY A 31 -7.18 -12.64 14.07
C GLY A 31 -7.72 -11.32 13.52
N ALA A 32 -7.57 -10.24 14.30
CA ALA A 32 -7.93 -8.87 13.92
C ALA A 32 -7.32 -8.45 12.57
N GLY A 33 -6.05 -8.77 12.32
CA GLY A 33 -5.37 -8.50 11.05
C GLY A 33 -6.00 -9.18 9.84
N ALA A 34 -6.56 -10.39 10.00
CA ALA A 34 -7.23 -11.10 8.91
C ALA A 34 -8.57 -10.44 8.52
N GLN A 35 -9.22 -9.74 9.45
CA GLN A 35 -10.42 -8.94 9.20
C GLN A 35 -10.08 -7.60 8.53
N LEU A 36 -8.98 -6.96 8.93
CA LEU A 36 -8.50 -5.70 8.37
C LEU A 36 -7.96 -5.86 6.93
N ALA A 37 -7.31 -6.98 6.63
CA ALA A 37 -6.75 -7.29 5.32
C ALA A 37 -7.38 -8.59 4.79
N SER A 38 -8.56 -8.45 4.18
CA SER A 38 -9.31 -9.59 3.65
C SER A 38 -8.54 -10.29 2.51
N GLY A 39 -8.41 -11.61 2.60
CA GLY A 39 -7.72 -12.43 1.60
C GLY A 39 -6.21 -12.54 1.81
N TRP A 40 -5.59 -13.48 1.10
CA TRP A 40 -4.15 -13.76 1.21
C TRP A 40 -3.33 -12.86 0.30
N GLY A 41 -2.18 -12.40 0.75
CA GLY A 41 -1.27 -11.57 -0.04
C GLY A 41 -0.42 -12.39 -1.01
N TRP A 42 0.00 -13.59 -0.62
CA TRP A 42 0.93 -14.40 -1.43
C TRP A 42 0.48 -14.74 -2.86
N PRO A 43 -0.83 -14.97 -3.18
CA PRO A 43 -1.23 -15.29 -4.55
C PRO A 43 -0.95 -14.14 -5.52
N TYR A 44 -1.04 -12.90 -5.06
CA TYR A 44 -0.73 -11.71 -5.87
C TYR A 44 0.75 -11.34 -5.80
N ALA A 45 1.46 -11.70 -4.72
CA ALA A 45 2.90 -11.48 -4.58
C ALA A 45 3.70 -12.19 -5.69
N ILE A 46 3.19 -13.28 -6.29
CA ILE A 46 3.82 -13.97 -7.42
C ILE A 46 3.98 -13.08 -8.67
N LEU A 47 3.15 -12.04 -8.81
CA LEU A 47 3.28 -11.08 -9.90
C LEU A 47 4.63 -10.34 -9.84
N GLY A 48 5.18 -10.13 -8.65
CA GLY A 48 6.48 -9.49 -8.46
C GLY A 48 7.62 -10.19 -9.20
N PRO A 49 7.96 -11.45 -8.86
CA PRO A 49 9.02 -12.20 -9.55
C PRO A 49 8.70 -12.43 -11.03
N LEU A 50 7.43 -12.64 -11.41
CA LEU A 50 7.06 -12.79 -12.82
C LEU A 50 7.36 -11.53 -13.64
N LEU A 51 6.91 -10.36 -13.18
CA LEU A 51 7.11 -9.10 -13.88
C LEU A 51 8.57 -8.67 -13.89
N THR A 52 9.30 -8.86 -12.78
CA THR A 52 10.74 -8.55 -12.73
C THR A 52 11.58 -9.52 -13.56
N ALA A 53 11.18 -10.79 -13.70
CA ALA A 53 11.84 -11.73 -14.60
C ALA A 53 11.68 -11.31 -16.06
N LEU A 54 10.46 -10.94 -16.48
CA LEU A 54 10.20 -10.40 -17.81
C LEU A 54 10.99 -9.09 -18.04
N ALA A 55 11.00 -8.20 -17.06
CA ALA A 55 11.78 -6.98 -17.10
C ALA A 55 13.28 -7.26 -17.26
N THR A 56 13.80 -8.28 -16.57
CA THR A 56 15.20 -8.69 -16.66
C THR A 56 15.54 -9.14 -18.08
N VAL A 57 14.69 -9.95 -18.72
CA VAL A 57 14.89 -10.38 -20.12
C VAL A 57 15.01 -9.17 -21.06
N ILE A 58 14.13 -8.18 -20.88
CA ILE A 58 14.13 -6.94 -21.67
C ILE A 58 15.43 -6.15 -21.42
N LEU A 59 15.74 -5.88 -20.14
CA LEU A 59 16.87 -5.04 -19.74
C LEU A 59 18.23 -5.70 -19.95
N VAL A 60 18.30 -7.03 -20.08
CA VAL A 60 19.51 -7.74 -20.52
C VAL A 60 19.85 -7.39 -21.97
N ARG A 61 18.84 -7.30 -22.84
CA ARG A 61 19.00 -6.96 -24.26
C ARG A 61 19.15 -5.45 -24.50
N ASP A 62 18.29 -4.64 -23.90
CA ASP A 62 18.36 -3.18 -23.98
C ASP A 62 18.24 -2.54 -22.57
N PRO A 63 19.37 -2.17 -21.95
CA PRO A 63 19.39 -1.61 -20.59
C PRO A 63 18.72 -0.23 -20.48
N ARG A 64 18.52 0.47 -21.60
CA ARG A 64 17.92 1.81 -21.64
C ARG A 64 16.43 1.76 -21.96
N GLN A 65 15.87 0.57 -22.21
CA GLN A 65 14.47 0.42 -22.58
C GLN A 65 13.54 0.76 -21.40
N GLY A 66 12.82 1.88 -21.53
CA GLY A 66 11.94 2.38 -20.47
C GLY A 66 10.82 1.41 -20.09
N PHE A 67 10.31 0.61 -21.02
CA PHE A 67 9.28 -0.39 -20.74
C PHE A 67 9.80 -1.50 -19.79
N GLY A 68 11.06 -1.94 -19.97
CA GLY A 68 11.69 -2.90 -19.07
C GLY A 68 11.81 -2.35 -17.65
N TRP A 69 12.21 -1.08 -17.50
CA TRP A 69 12.26 -0.42 -16.20
C TRP A 69 10.89 -0.25 -15.55
N ALA A 70 9.87 0.14 -16.33
CA ALA A 70 8.51 0.27 -15.83
C ALA A 70 7.97 -1.08 -15.31
N LEU A 71 8.26 -2.17 -16.03
CA LEU A 71 7.86 -3.52 -15.64
C LEU A 71 8.59 -3.99 -14.36
N ALA A 72 9.88 -3.66 -14.20
CA ALA A 72 10.63 -3.96 -12.98
C ALA A 72 10.04 -3.23 -11.76
N TRP A 73 9.78 -1.93 -11.89
CA TRP A 73 9.18 -1.14 -10.82
C TRP A 73 7.76 -1.59 -10.47
N LEU A 74 6.96 -1.97 -11.47
CA LEU A 74 5.64 -2.54 -11.25
C LEU A 74 5.73 -3.86 -10.46
N GLY A 75 6.66 -4.75 -10.81
CA GLY A 75 6.87 -6.00 -10.07
C GLY A 75 7.26 -5.73 -8.61
N CYS A 76 8.16 -4.77 -8.35
CA CYS A 76 8.50 -4.36 -6.99
C CYS A 76 7.35 -3.71 -6.23
N PHE A 77 6.47 -3.00 -6.92
CA PHE A 77 5.28 -2.41 -6.32
C PHE A 77 4.32 -3.51 -5.85
N TRP A 78 3.94 -4.44 -6.73
CA TRP A 78 3.08 -5.57 -6.38
C TRP A 78 3.65 -6.42 -5.25
N ALA A 79 4.95 -6.76 -5.30
CA ALA A 79 5.58 -7.55 -4.24
C ALA A 79 5.44 -6.86 -2.87
N ARG A 80 5.70 -5.56 -2.79
CA ARG A 80 5.62 -4.79 -1.53
C ARG A 80 4.18 -4.62 -1.03
N ASP A 81 3.24 -4.38 -1.93
CA ASP A 81 1.82 -4.26 -1.60
C ASP A 81 1.29 -5.56 -0.97
N CYS A 82 1.58 -6.70 -1.60
CA CYS A 82 1.20 -8.00 -1.09
C CYS A 82 1.93 -8.39 0.19
N LEU A 83 3.19 -7.96 0.36
CA LEU A 83 3.91 -8.13 1.64
C LEU A 83 3.26 -7.34 2.76
N ALA A 84 2.86 -6.09 2.50
CA ALA A 84 2.14 -5.31 3.49
C ALA A 84 0.83 -5.99 3.86
N GLN A 85 0.09 -6.54 2.89
CA GLN A 85 -1.11 -7.33 3.16
C GLN A 85 -0.82 -8.53 4.07
N SER A 86 0.14 -9.40 3.73
CA SER A 86 0.49 -10.56 4.54
C SER A 86 1.04 -10.16 5.93
N TRP A 87 1.77 -9.02 6.01
CA TRP A 87 2.27 -8.50 7.29
C TRP A 87 1.13 -8.00 8.18
N VAL A 88 0.18 -7.21 7.66
CA VAL A 88 -1.00 -6.75 8.42
C VAL A 88 -1.76 -7.93 9.01
N ARG A 89 -1.95 -8.97 8.20
CA ARG A 89 -2.63 -10.20 8.62
C ARG A 89 -1.91 -10.91 9.76
N PHE A 90 -0.59 -11.04 9.66
CA PHE A 90 0.23 -11.74 10.65
C PHE A 90 0.48 -10.91 11.92
N ALA A 91 0.76 -9.61 11.77
CA ALA A 91 1.31 -8.74 12.79
C ALA A 91 0.27 -8.10 13.70
N ILE A 92 -1.02 -8.14 13.34
CA ILE A 92 -2.11 -7.54 14.11
C ILE A 92 -2.94 -8.65 14.74
N GLY A 93 -2.68 -8.93 16.01
CA GLY A 93 -3.49 -9.80 16.85
C GLY A 93 -4.62 -9.03 17.55
N TYR A 94 -5.35 -9.73 18.42
CA TYR A 94 -6.41 -9.12 19.24
C TYR A 94 -5.86 -8.24 20.37
N ASP A 95 -4.80 -8.71 21.04
CA ASP A 95 -4.25 -8.04 22.23
C ASP A 95 -3.02 -7.17 21.92
N GLU A 96 -2.34 -7.44 20.79
CA GLU A 96 -1.10 -6.78 20.43
C GLU A 96 -0.94 -6.58 18.92
N ALA A 97 -0.22 -5.51 18.56
CA ALA A 97 0.23 -5.25 17.20
C ALA A 97 1.77 -5.17 17.17
N LEU A 98 2.40 -5.95 16.29
CA LEU A 98 3.85 -5.92 16.13
C LEU A 98 4.30 -4.62 15.45
N ALA A 99 5.60 -4.33 15.57
CA ALA A 99 6.20 -3.16 14.93
C ALA A 99 5.96 -3.16 13.41
N GLY A 100 5.72 -1.97 12.84
CA GLY A 100 5.50 -1.81 11.41
C GLY A 100 4.06 -2.05 10.93
N SER A 101 3.14 -2.50 11.79
CA SER A 101 1.72 -2.70 11.43
C SER A 101 1.06 -1.44 10.85
N ASN A 102 1.29 -0.27 11.45
CA ASN A 102 0.74 0.99 10.94
C ASN A 102 1.33 1.39 9.58
N LEU A 103 2.62 1.12 9.36
CA LEU A 103 3.24 1.38 8.05
C LEU A 103 2.70 0.42 6.98
N ALA A 104 2.50 -0.85 7.34
CA ALA A 104 1.93 -1.83 6.43
C ALA A 104 0.47 -1.51 6.09
N LEU A 105 -0.34 -1.12 7.07
CA LEU A 105 -1.71 -0.63 6.83
C LEU A 105 -1.73 0.63 5.98
N TRP A 106 -0.84 1.57 6.23
CA TRP A 106 -0.72 2.77 5.40
C TRP A 106 -0.38 2.41 3.96
N LEU A 107 0.59 1.51 3.74
CA LEU A 107 0.96 1.05 2.41
C LEU A 107 -0.22 0.37 1.72
N LEU A 108 -0.89 -0.56 2.40
CA LEU A 108 -2.04 -1.30 1.86
C LEU A 108 -3.20 -0.38 1.49
N ASN A 109 -3.57 0.56 2.36
CA ASN A 109 -4.74 1.41 2.15
C ASN A 109 -4.47 2.59 1.22
N ARG A 110 -3.23 3.08 1.15
CA ARG A 110 -2.90 4.32 0.42
C ARG A 110 -2.02 4.10 -0.79
N ALA A 111 -1.01 3.24 -0.71
CA ALA A 111 -0.13 3.02 -1.85
C ALA A 111 -0.85 2.31 -3.00
N ALA A 112 -1.86 1.49 -2.70
CA ALA A 112 -2.75 0.89 -3.71
C ALA A 112 -3.44 1.93 -4.62
N ALA A 113 -3.58 3.19 -4.21
CA ALA A 113 -4.11 4.26 -5.07
C ALA A 113 -3.23 4.53 -6.30
N PHE A 114 -1.96 4.14 -6.29
CA PHE A 114 -1.05 4.27 -7.43
C PHE A 114 -1.15 3.12 -8.44
N LEU A 115 -1.91 2.06 -8.12
CA LEU A 115 -2.03 0.88 -8.97
C LEU A 115 -2.55 1.22 -10.38
N PRO A 116 -3.58 2.08 -10.56
CA PRO A 116 -4.00 2.54 -11.89
C PRO A 116 -2.91 3.33 -12.63
N VAL A 117 -2.10 4.12 -11.91
CA VAL A 117 -1.01 4.91 -12.49
C VAL A 117 0.02 3.99 -13.12
N THR A 118 0.37 2.89 -12.44
CA THR A 118 1.38 1.95 -12.94
C THR A 118 0.93 1.22 -14.20
N ILE A 119 -0.34 0.83 -14.29
CA ILE A 119 -0.94 0.23 -15.50
C ILE A 119 -0.94 1.24 -16.65
N ALA A 120 -1.38 2.48 -16.40
CA ALA A 120 -1.39 3.52 -17.42
C ALA A 120 0.02 3.83 -17.94
N LEU A 121 1.02 3.89 -17.05
CA LEU A 121 2.41 4.06 -17.45
C LEU A 121 2.91 2.94 -18.36
N LEU A 122 2.57 1.68 -18.07
CA LEU A 122 2.91 0.57 -18.96
C LEU A 122 2.29 0.75 -20.35
N LEU A 123 1.02 1.10 -20.42
CA LEU A 123 0.32 1.32 -21.68
C LEU A 123 0.91 2.48 -22.48
N LEU A 124 1.26 3.58 -21.81
CA LEU A 124 1.84 4.77 -22.46
C LEU A 124 3.28 4.57 -22.92
N LEU A 125 4.02 3.65 -22.30
CA LEU A 125 5.40 3.31 -22.66
C LEU A 125 5.47 2.17 -23.68
N PHE A 126 4.45 1.32 -23.78
CA PHE A 126 4.43 0.21 -24.71
C PHE A 126 4.33 0.68 -26.17
N PRO A 127 4.99 0.00 -27.14
CA PRO A 127 6.06 -0.99 -26.99
C PRO A 127 7.46 -0.35 -26.90
N THR A 128 7.57 0.94 -27.22
CA THR A 128 8.86 1.58 -27.53
C THR A 128 9.67 2.00 -26.29
N GLY A 129 9.10 1.90 -25.10
CA GLY A 129 9.70 2.35 -23.85
C GLY A 129 9.78 3.87 -23.70
N ARG A 130 9.08 4.62 -24.54
CA ARG A 130 9.05 6.09 -24.53
C ARG A 130 7.63 6.57 -24.80
N PHE A 131 7.28 7.72 -24.22
CA PHE A 131 6.06 8.42 -24.60
C PHE A 131 6.09 8.80 -26.09
N LEU A 132 4.90 8.90 -26.68
CA LEU A 132 4.71 9.33 -28.07
C LEU A 132 5.38 10.69 -28.33
N ALA A 133 5.82 10.95 -29.56
CA ALA A 133 6.52 12.19 -29.90
C ALA A 133 5.56 13.39 -30.12
N GLY A 134 6.12 14.60 -30.11
CA GLY A 134 5.39 15.85 -30.41
C GLY A 134 4.31 16.18 -29.37
N ARG A 135 3.13 16.60 -29.82
CA ARG A 135 2.00 17.00 -28.96
C ARG A 135 1.46 15.85 -28.10
N TRP A 136 1.55 14.61 -28.61
CA TRP A 136 1.15 13.42 -27.86
C TRP A 136 2.06 13.15 -26.66
N ARG A 137 3.34 13.56 -26.73
CA ARG A 137 4.25 13.50 -25.59
C ARG A 137 3.72 14.29 -24.41
N LEU A 138 3.25 15.50 -24.69
CA LEU A 138 2.71 16.40 -23.69
C LEU A 138 1.40 15.84 -23.10
N ALA A 139 0.53 15.28 -23.96
CA ALA A 139 -0.71 14.65 -23.52
C ALA A 139 -0.45 13.45 -22.58
N SER A 140 0.50 12.57 -22.93
CA SER A 140 0.87 11.44 -22.07
C SER A 140 1.44 11.89 -20.72
N TRP A 141 2.27 12.95 -20.72
CA TRP A 141 2.77 13.54 -19.49
C TRP A 141 1.66 14.16 -18.64
N ALA A 142 0.78 14.96 -19.25
CA ALA A 142 -0.35 15.58 -18.57
C ALA A 142 -1.28 14.53 -17.94
N ALA A 143 -1.59 13.46 -18.68
CA ALA A 143 -2.37 12.34 -18.16
C ALA A 143 -1.68 11.66 -16.98
N THR A 144 -0.38 11.36 -17.10
CA THR A 144 0.41 10.75 -16.02
C THR A 144 0.41 11.63 -14.77
N VAL A 145 0.67 12.93 -14.92
CA VAL A 145 0.68 13.89 -13.79
C VAL A 145 -0.70 13.97 -13.16
N ALA A 146 -1.77 14.08 -13.96
CA ALA A 146 -3.14 14.13 -13.45
C ALA A 146 -3.50 12.87 -12.65
N MET A 147 -3.12 11.68 -13.13
CA MET A 147 -3.36 10.43 -12.41
C MET A 147 -2.54 10.33 -11.12
N VAL A 148 -1.28 10.78 -11.13
CA VAL A 148 -0.45 10.85 -9.91
C VAL A 148 -1.06 11.81 -8.89
N LEU A 149 -1.52 12.98 -9.33
CA LEU A 149 -2.19 13.95 -8.45
C LEU A 149 -3.50 13.37 -7.88
N ALA A 150 -4.29 12.67 -8.70
CA ALA A 150 -5.50 11.99 -8.22
C ALA A 150 -5.18 10.91 -7.17
N ALA A 151 -4.13 10.11 -7.38
CA ALA A 151 -3.67 9.13 -6.40
C ALA A 151 -3.20 9.80 -5.10
N LEU A 152 -2.47 10.93 -5.19
CA LEU A 152 -2.04 11.69 -4.02
C LEU A 152 -3.20 12.26 -3.21
N VAL A 153 -4.29 12.69 -3.86
CA VAL A 153 -5.52 13.10 -3.16
C VAL A 153 -6.08 11.94 -2.33
N ILE A 154 -6.08 10.71 -2.87
CA ILE A 154 -6.53 9.51 -2.12
C ILE A 154 -5.59 9.20 -0.96
N VAL A 155 -4.27 9.37 -1.15
CA VAL A 155 -3.28 9.14 -0.08
C VAL A 155 -3.52 10.04 1.13
N VAL A 156 -3.97 11.28 0.92
CA VAL A 156 -4.21 12.26 2.00
C VAL A 156 -5.66 12.25 2.48
N ALA A 157 -6.58 11.63 1.73
CA ALA A 157 -7.98 11.51 2.14
C ALA A 157 -8.12 10.56 3.35
N PRO A 158 -8.96 10.91 4.35
CA PRO A 158 -9.30 10.00 5.44
C PRO A 158 -9.98 8.74 4.90
N ALA A 159 -9.72 7.59 5.52
CA ALA A 159 -10.45 6.36 5.22
C ALA A 159 -11.79 6.36 5.97
N TYR A 160 -12.85 5.95 5.28
CA TYR A 160 -14.21 5.85 5.82
C TYR A 160 -14.72 4.42 5.68
N ASN A 161 -15.70 4.02 6.51
CA ASN A 161 -16.28 2.67 6.52
C ASN A 161 -15.27 1.55 6.80
N LEU A 162 -14.26 1.84 7.62
CA LEU A 162 -13.35 0.80 8.10
C LEU A 162 -14.09 -0.15 9.06
N PRO A 163 -13.78 -1.45 9.03
CA PRO A 163 -14.32 -2.37 10.02
C PRO A 163 -13.88 -1.92 11.42
N ASP A 164 -14.83 -1.86 12.37
CA ASP A 164 -14.55 -1.52 13.76
C ASP A 164 -13.89 -2.73 14.44
N VAL A 165 -12.56 -2.81 14.31
CA VAL A 165 -11.75 -3.89 14.87
C VAL A 165 -10.99 -3.35 16.06
N ALA A 166 -11.24 -3.93 17.24
CA ALA A 166 -10.48 -3.65 18.44
C ALA A 166 -9.05 -4.21 18.29
N ALA A 167 -8.13 -3.38 17.77
CA ALA A 167 -6.71 -3.66 17.67
C ALA A 167 -5.93 -2.56 18.41
N PRO A 168 -5.41 -2.82 19.63
CA PRO A 168 -4.66 -1.84 20.40
C PRO A 168 -3.45 -1.32 19.60
N ALA A 169 -3.18 -0.02 19.66
CA ALA A 169 -2.04 0.66 19.00
C ALA A 169 -2.04 0.69 17.46
N VAL A 170 -3.13 0.27 16.80
CA VAL A 170 -3.30 0.37 15.35
C VAL A 170 -3.98 1.69 14.97
N ASP A 171 -3.31 2.49 14.14
CA ASP A 171 -3.86 3.72 13.57
C ASP A 171 -4.09 3.53 12.06
N VAL A 172 -5.33 3.24 11.69
CA VAL A 172 -5.74 3.05 10.29
C VAL A 172 -5.79 4.37 9.52
N ASN A 173 -5.85 5.50 10.24
CA ASN A 173 -5.82 6.85 9.69
C ASN A 173 -4.49 7.54 10.00
N LEU A 174 -3.38 6.82 9.91
CA LEU A 174 -2.07 7.45 10.05
C LEU A 174 -1.79 8.40 8.86
N GLY A 175 -1.75 9.71 9.11
CA GLY A 175 -1.28 10.73 8.16
C GLY A 175 -2.29 11.48 7.25
N PRO A 176 -3.60 11.18 7.12
CA PRO A 176 -4.58 12.09 6.54
C PRO A 176 -4.63 13.45 7.23
N ILE A 177 -5.15 14.42 6.49
CA ILE A 177 -5.59 15.69 7.06
C ILE A 177 -7.02 15.50 7.59
N ASP A 178 -7.19 15.65 8.90
CA ASP A 178 -8.51 15.61 9.53
C ASP A 178 -9.41 16.69 8.94
N ARG A 179 -10.66 16.31 8.63
CA ARG A 179 -11.68 17.31 8.31
C ARG A 179 -12.16 17.98 9.60
N PRO A 180 -12.45 19.29 9.57
CA PRO A 180 -12.92 20.02 10.74
C PRO A 180 -14.24 19.50 11.33
N GLU A 181 -15.05 18.74 10.57
CA GLU A 181 -16.26 18.10 11.09
C GLU A 181 -15.99 16.80 11.88
N ALA A 182 -15.00 16.00 11.48
CA ALA A 182 -14.59 14.81 12.24
C ALA A 182 -13.95 15.21 13.57
N ALA A 183 -13.17 16.31 13.58
CA ALA A 183 -12.65 16.92 14.81
C ALA A 183 -13.78 17.38 15.76
N LYS A 184 -14.89 17.89 15.22
CA LYS A 184 -16.08 18.30 16.01
C LYS A 184 -16.82 17.10 16.60
N LEU A 185 -16.91 15.98 15.89
CA LEU A 185 -17.51 14.74 16.39
C LEU A 185 -16.67 14.10 17.51
N HIS A 186 -15.34 14.04 17.34
CA HIS A 186 -14.44 13.57 18.40
C HIS A 186 -14.43 14.50 19.62
N ALA A 187 -14.48 15.82 19.43
CA ALA A 187 -14.60 16.79 20.52
C ALA A 187 -15.97 16.71 21.22
N GLY A 188 -17.04 16.52 20.45
CA GLY A 188 -18.41 16.36 20.94
C GLY A 188 -18.56 15.10 21.80
N GLY A 189 -18.13 13.94 21.30
CA GLY A 189 -18.18 12.68 22.06
C GLY A 189 -17.32 12.72 23.33
N ARG A 190 -16.18 13.41 23.31
CA ARG A 190 -15.32 13.59 24.49
C ARG A 190 -15.97 14.52 25.52
N ALA A 191 -16.64 15.58 25.08
CA ALA A 191 -17.40 16.47 25.96
C ALA A 191 -18.60 15.77 26.60
N GLU A 192 -19.31 14.93 25.85
CA GLU A 192 -20.45 14.16 26.32
C GLU A 192 -20.02 13.05 27.32
N ALA A 193 -18.88 12.39 27.07
CA ALA A 193 -18.28 11.45 28.01
C ALA A 193 -17.83 12.12 29.31
N ILE A 194 -17.27 13.33 29.24
CA ILE A 194 -16.88 14.13 30.43
C ILE A 194 -18.12 14.57 31.21
N ALA A 195 -19.20 14.99 30.52
CA ALA A 195 -20.45 15.34 31.16
C ALA A 195 -21.07 14.14 31.89
N LYS A 196 -21.11 12.97 31.23
CA LYS A 196 -21.62 11.73 31.82
C LYS A 196 -20.78 11.24 33.00
N ALA A 197 -19.45 11.39 32.94
CA ALA A 197 -18.55 11.08 34.06
C ALA A 197 -18.77 12.02 35.25
N ARG A 198 -19.05 13.30 34.99
CA ARG A 198 -19.38 14.30 36.01
C ARG A 198 -20.72 14.00 36.70
N ASP A 199 -21.73 13.62 35.93
CA ASP A 199 -23.06 13.30 36.45
C ASP A 199 -23.11 11.95 37.19
N ALA A 200 -22.18 11.04 36.86
CA ALA A 200 -21.96 9.79 37.60
C ALA A 200 -21.18 9.95 38.92
N GLY A 201 -20.82 11.18 39.32
CA GLY A 201 -20.13 11.46 40.59
C GLY A 201 -18.66 11.01 40.64
N LEU A 202 -18.07 10.62 39.51
CA LEU A 202 -16.66 10.26 39.41
C LEU A 202 -15.84 11.55 39.25
N GLY A 203 -15.37 12.06 40.38
CA GLY A 203 -14.47 13.22 40.44
C GLY A 203 -13.20 13.03 39.61
N ARG A 204 -12.62 14.15 39.16
CA ARG A 204 -11.42 14.21 38.29
C ARG A 204 -10.33 13.23 38.74
N PRO A 205 -9.75 12.41 37.84
CA PRO A 205 -8.45 11.81 38.11
C PRO A 205 -7.41 12.93 38.15
N THR A 206 -6.74 13.07 39.30
CA THR A 206 -5.53 13.89 39.50
C THR A 206 -4.36 13.34 38.70
#